data_AF-A0A9E5FCJ4-F1
#
_entry.id   AF-A0A9E5FCJ4-F1
#
_cell.length_a   1.000
_cell.length_b   1.000
_cell.length_c   1.000
_cell.angle_alpha   90.00
_cell.angle_beta   90.00
_cell.angle_gamma   90.00
#
_symmetry.space_group_name_H-M   'P 1'
#
loop_
_entity.id
_entity.type
_entity.pdbx_description
1 polymer ?
#
loop_
_entity_poly.entity_id
_entity_poly.type
_entity_poly.pdbx_seq_one_letter_code
_entity_poly.pdbx_strand_id
1 'polypeptide(L)'
;MLDEIPSIPSLPAAEPVLLACPACGRVTDRLKQFRQLRWLVFLGHVHWHQTEYVRACPPCLRSRAWWRCLANVPTAHIIWPLVVLPMAIVTTVRSFQSGHSPEILEGKTPEYMVYLENKSQELSWHRVMAVVALITCWLPLFGLLLSWWAWWLNRGYIGWRRVVSGISLIVAILLHMLIAGLALYEIITK
;
A
#
# COMPACT_ATOMS: atom_id res chain seq x y z
N MET A 1 43.64 20.89 12.20
CA MET A 1 43.66 19.45 12.50
C MET A 1 42.43 18.85 11.84
N LEU A 2 42.58 18.47 10.57
CA LEU A 2 41.62 17.60 9.90
C LEU A 2 42.33 16.25 9.91
N ASP A 3 41.94 15.38 10.82
CA ASP A 3 42.54 14.07 10.97
C ASP A 3 42.38 13.29 9.66
N GLU A 4 43.48 12.69 9.19
CA GLU A 4 43.52 11.82 8.03
C GLU A 4 42.51 10.68 8.23
N ILE A 5 41.45 10.66 7.42
CA ILE A 5 40.53 9.53 7.37
C ILE A 5 41.35 8.32 6.91
N PRO A 6 41.52 7.27 7.74
CA PRO A 6 42.29 6.10 7.35
C PRO A 6 41.68 5.49 6.09
N SER A 7 42.51 5.33 5.06
CA SER A 7 42.09 4.73 3.79
C SER A 7 41.59 3.32 4.04
N ILE A 8 40.31 3.08 3.73
CA ILE A 8 39.72 1.75 3.81
C ILE A 8 40.44 0.89 2.76
N PRO A 9 41.14 -0.19 3.15
CA PRO A 9 41.78 -1.09 2.19
C PRO A 9 40.73 -1.59 1.20
N SER A 10 40.96 -1.35 -0.09
CA SER A 10 40.10 -1.80 -1.16
C SER A 10 39.95 -3.32 -1.08
N LEU A 11 38.76 -3.80 -0.71
CA LEU A 11 38.40 -5.22 -0.84
C LEU A 11 38.68 -5.65 -2.29
N PRO A 12 39.29 -6.84 -2.53
CA PRO A 12 39.53 -7.33 -3.87
C PRO A 12 38.22 -7.31 -4.64
N ALA A 13 38.24 -6.72 -5.84
CA ALA A 13 37.06 -6.61 -6.69
C ALA A 13 36.50 -8.01 -6.92
N ALA A 14 35.35 -8.32 -6.31
CA ALA A 14 34.67 -9.58 -6.52
C ALA A 14 34.46 -9.78 -8.03
N GLU A 15 34.82 -10.95 -8.55
CA GLU A 15 34.66 -11.25 -9.97
C GLU A 15 33.20 -10.97 -10.38
N PRO A 16 32.98 -10.24 -11.49
CA PRO A 16 31.64 -9.87 -11.91
C PRO A 16 30.85 -11.13 -12.25
N VAL A 17 29.84 -11.44 -11.44
CA VAL A 17 28.91 -12.54 -11.70
C VAL A 17 28.19 -12.24 -13.02
N LEU A 18 28.31 -13.12 -14.01
CA LEU A 18 27.66 -12.96 -15.30
C LEU A 18 26.37 -13.80 -15.33
N LEU A 19 25.23 -13.14 -15.53
CA LEU A 19 23.92 -13.79 -15.56
C LEU A 19 23.21 -13.55 -16.89
N ALA A 20 22.51 -14.57 -17.40
CA ALA A 20 21.68 -14.44 -18.59
C ALA A 20 20.38 -13.67 -18.28
N CYS A 21 20.03 -12.71 -19.15
CA CYS A 21 18.77 -11.98 -19.04
C CYS A 21 17.58 -12.89 -19.41
N PRO A 22 16.55 -13.03 -18.55
CA PRO A 22 15.41 -13.90 -18.85
C PRO A 22 14.51 -13.35 -19.97
N ALA A 23 14.61 -12.06 -20.31
CA ALA A 23 13.81 -11.44 -21.37
C ALA A 23 14.44 -11.56 -22.77
N CYS A 24 15.76 -11.55 -22.88
CA CYS A 24 16.46 -11.52 -24.18
C CYS A 24 17.62 -12.51 -24.31
N GLY A 25 17.90 -13.32 -23.30
CA GLY A 25 18.97 -14.33 -23.27
C GLY A 25 20.39 -13.78 -23.15
N ARG A 26 20.63 -12.47 -23.38
CA ARG A 26 21.98 -11.88 -23.34
C ARG A 26 22.59 -11.98 -21.94
N VAL A 27 23.85 -12.39 -21.87
CA VAL A 27 24.66 -12.41 -20.65
C VAL A 27 25.00 -10.97 -20.24
N THR A 28 24.82 -10.62 -18.97
CA THR A 28 25.05 -9.28 -18.45
C THR A 28 25.49 -9.30 -16.98
N ASP A 29 26.31 -8.33 -16.62
CA ASP A 29 26.75 -7.95 -15.27
C ASP A 29 25.77 -6.98 -14.56
N ARG A 30 24.67 -6.60 -15.22
CA ARG A 30 23.76 -5.52 -14.79
C ARG A 30 22.30 -5.93 -14.78
N LEU A 31 22.02 -7.16 -14.39
CA LEU A 31 20.65 -7.63 -14.23
C LEU A 31 19.97 -6.86 -13.09
N LYS A 32 18.77 -6.32 -13.32
CA LYS A 32 18.01 -5.58 -12.31
C LYS A 32 16.63 -6.19 -12.10
N GLN A 33 16.13 -6.11 -10.88
CA GLN A 33 14.78 -6.50 -10.50
C GLN A 33 14.04 -5.28 -9.93
N PHE A 34 12.92 -4.89 -10.54
CA PHE A 34 12.13 -3.75 -10.08
C PHE A 34 10.65 -4.08 -10.03
N ARG A 35 9.95 -3.43 -9.09
CA ARG A 35 8.49 -3.37 -9.06
C ARG A 35 8.01 -2.37 -10.13
N GLN A 36 7.30 -2.85 -11.13
CA GLN A 36 6.72 -2.06 -12.23
C GLN A 36 5.20 -2.10 -12.20
N LEU A 37 4.56 -1.03 -12.64
CA LEU A 37 3.12 -0.96 -12.82
C LEU A 37 2.73 -1.68 -14.13
N ARG A 38 1.92 -2.74 -14.05
CA ARG A 38 1.44 -3.48 -15.22
C ARG A 38 0.24 -2.78 -15.85
N TRP A 39 -0.77 -2.50 -15.04
CA TRP A 39 -2.02 -1.84 -15.42
C TRP A 39 -2.45 -0.88 -14.32
N LEU A 40 -3.01 0.26 -14.73
CA LEU A 40 -3.69 1.22 -13.88
C LEU A 40 -4.92 1.73 -14.61
N VAL A 41 -6.09 1.45 -14.02
CA VAL A 41 -7.39 1.91 -14.49
C VAL A 41 -7.91 2.93 -13.50
N PHE A 42 -8.19 4.13 -13.98
CA PHE A 42 -8.73 5.22 -13.18
C PHE A 42 -10.09 5.67 -13.73
N LEU A 43 -11.14 5.51 -12.90
CA LEU A 43 -12.52 5.89 -13.21
C LEU A 43 -12.98 7.05 -12.30
N GLY A 44 -12.12 8.06 -12.09
CA GLY A 44 -12.42 9.26 -11.30
C GLY A 44 -12.37 9.07 -9.78
N HIS A 45 -13.16 8.13 -9.24
CA HIS A 45 -13.25 7.87 -7.80
C HIS A 45 -12.69 6.49 -7.41
N VAL A 46 -12.76 5.54 -8.35
CA VAL A 46 -12.21 4.20 -8.17
C VAL A 46 -10.93 4.11 -8.99
N HIS A 47 -9.89 3.59 -8.35
CA HIS A 47 -8.65 3.23 -9.04
C HIS A 47 -8.39 1.76 -8.80
N TRP A 48 -7.94 1.08 -9.84
CA TRP A 48 -7.45 -0.28 -9.76
C TRP A 48 -6.07 -0.33 -10.40
N HIS A 49 -5.12 -0.96 -9.73
CA HIS A 49 -3.77 -1.08 -10.22
C HIS A 49 -3.23 -2.49 -9.97
N GLN A 50 -2.37 -2.95 -10.87
CA GLN A 50 -1.69 -4.23 -10.75
C GLN A 50 -0.19 -4.01 -10.86
N THR A 51 0.56 -4.51 -9.87
CA THR A 51 2.02 -4.45 -9.87
C THR A 51 2.68 -5.79 -10.21
N GLU A 52 3.79 -5.60 -10.89
CA GLU A 52 4.78 -6.50 -11.44
C GLU A 52 6.18 -6.58 -10.83
N TYR A 53 6.73 -7.72 -10.43
CA TYR A 53 8.19 -7.80 -10.30
C TYR A 53 8.81 -8.26 -11.62
N VAL A 54 9.65 -7.40 -12.22
CA VAL A 54 10.32 -7.70 -13.48
C VAL A 54 11.82 -7.80 -13.27
N ARG A 55 12.41 -8.94 -13.66
CA ARG A 55 13.85 -9.14 -13.76
C ARG A 55 14.28 -9.06 -15.22
N ALA A 56 15.15 -8.11 -15.57
CA ALA A 56 15.65 -7.96 -16.94
C ALA A 56 16.96 -7.16 -16.99
N CYS A 57 17.63 -7.15 -18.15
CA CYS A 57 18.75 -6.27 -18.42
C CYS A 57 18.27 -4.82 -18.68
N PRO A 58 19.13 -3.80 -18.51
CA PRO A 58 18.74 -2.39 -18.61
C PRO A 58 18.00 -1.99 -19.91
N PRO A 59 18.39 -2.41 -21.13
CA PRO A 59 17.65 -2.03 -22.34
C PRO A 59 16.24 -2.67 -22.37
N CYS A 60 16.10 -3.94 -22.02
CA CYS A 60 14.79 -4.61 -21.97
C CYS A 60 13.87 -3.98 -20.92
N LEU A 61 14.43 -3.63 -19.76
CA LEU A 61 13.69 -3.00 -18.69
C LEU A 61 13.17 -1.61 -19.09
N ARG A 62 14.00 -0.77 -19.72
CA ARG A 62 13.61 0.55 -20.23
C ARG A 62 12.53 0.46 -21.30
N SER A 63 12.70 -0.44 -22.27
CA SER A 63 11.70 -0.68 -23.32
C SER A 63 10.36 -1.10 -22.72
N ARG A 64 10.36 -2.04 -21.78
CA ARG A 64 9.14 -2.48 -21.08
C ARG A 64 8.50 -1.37 -20.24
N ALA A 65 9.31 -0.57 -19.52
CA ALA A 65 8.81 0.54 -18.72
C ALA A 65 8.10 1.59 -19.60
N TRP A 66 8.70 1.97 -20.74
CA TRP A 66 8.10 2.92 -21.67
C TRP A 66 6.88 2.37 -22.38
N TRP A 67 6.91 1.11 -22.82
CA TRP A 67 5.75 0.45 -23.40
C TRP A 67 4.55 0.47 -22.46
N ARG A 68 4.77 0.15 -21.17
CA ARG A 68 3.72 0.21 -20.14
C ARG A 68 3.27 1.61 -19.82
N CYS A 69 4.20 2.56 -19.77
CA CYS A 69 3.86 3.96 -19.61
C CYS A 69 2.87 4.39 -20.70
N LEU A 70 3.18 4.14 -21.97
CA LEU A 70 2.32 4.50 -23.10
C LEU A 70 1.00 3.71 -23.10
N ALA A 71 1.03 2.41 -22.81
CA ALA A 71 -0.18 1.57 -22.76
C ALA A 71 -1.18 2.00 -21.68
N ASN A 72 -0.73 2.68 -20.62
CA ASN A 72 -1.58 3.19 -19.55
C ASN A 72 -2.12 4.62 -19.78
N VAL A 73 -1.71 5.30 -20.87
CA VAL A 73 -2.25 6.64 -21.23
C VAL A 73 -3.79 6.66 -21.27
N PRO A 74 -4.47 5.75 -22.01
CA PRO A 74 -5.93 5.80 -22.12
C PRO A 74 -6.67 5.45 -20.82
N THR A 75 -6.07 4.63 -19.95
CA THR A 75 -6.75 4.15 -18.74
C THR A 75 -6.49 5.04 -17.52
N ALA A 76 -5.37 5.76 -17.48
CA ALA A 76 -4.96 6.56 -16.33
C ALA A 76 -5.32 8.06 -16.42
N HIS A 77 -5.67 8.58 -17.60
CA HIS A 77 -6.10 9.98 -17.81
C HIS A 77 -5.21 11.00 -17.04
N ILE A 78 -5.79 11.77 -16.11
CA ILE A 78 -5.11 12.80 -15.31
C ILE A 78 -4.04 12.22 -14.36
N ILE A 79 -4.19 10.95 -13.94
CA ILE A 79 -3.21 10.26 -13.10
C ILE A 79 -1.95 9.88 -13.90
N TRP A 80 -2.08 9.72 -15.22
CA TRP A 80 -0.97 9.30 -16.07
C TRP A 80 0.29 10.17 -15.94
N PRO A 81 0.24 11.50 -16.18
CA PRO A 81 1.45 12.33 -16.09
C PRO A 81 1.95 12.50 -14.66
N LEU A 82 1.10 12.28 -13.65
CA LEU A 82 1.43 12.50 -12.24
C LEU A 82 2.04 11.27 -11.57
N VAL A 83 1.68 10.06 -12.01
CA VAL A 83 2.08 8.81 -11.34
C VAL A 83 2.81 7.88 -12.29
N VAL A 84 2.20 7.56 -13.44
CA VAL A 84 2.74 6.54 -14.36
C VAL A 84 4.04 7.03 -15.01
N LEU A 85 4.03 8.28 -15.50
CA LEU A 85 5.19 8.87 -16.16
C LEU A 85 6.40 9.04 -15.22
N PRO A 86 6.27 9.63 -14.01
CA PRO A 86 7.38 9.71 -13.05
C PRO A 86 7.93 8.33 -12.66
N MET A 87 7.07 7.33 -12.47
CA MET A 87 7.51 5.95 -12.19
C MET A 87 8.35 5.35 -13.33
N ALA A 88 7.96 5.58 -14.59
CA ALA A 88 8.73 5.13 -15.75
C ALA A 88 10.09 5.85 -15.85
N ILE A 89 10.13 7.15 -15.55
CA ILE A 89 11.37 7.95 -15.51
C ILE A 89 12.30 7.42 -14.41
N VAL A 90 11.81 7.27 -13.17
CA VAL A 90 12.62 6.74 -12.05
C VAL A 90 13.15 5.34 -12.37
N THR A 91 12.32 4.46 -12.92
CA THR A 91 12.75 3.12 -13.34
C THR A 91 13.84 3.18 -14.42
N THR A 92 13.70 4.11 -15.37
CA THR A 92 14.70 4.34 -16.41
C THR A 92 16.02 4.83 -15.82
N VAL A 93 15.99 5.82 -14.93
CA VAL A 93 17.18 6.35 -14.26
C VAL A 93 17.88 5.27 -13.44
N ARG A 94 17.13 4.50 -12.63
CA ARG A 94 17.70 3.39 -11.83
C ARG A 94 18.29 2.28 -12.68
N SER A 95 17.83 2.10 -13.92
CA SER A 95 18.39 1.09 -14.84
C SER A 95 19.82 1.39 -15.28
N PHE A 96 20.29 2.64 -15.17
CA PHE A 96 21.66 3.03 -15.51
C PHE A 96 22.68 2.72 -14.39
N GLN A 97 22.23 2.38 -13.19
CA GLN A 97 23.11 1.99 -12.10
C GLN A 97 23.87 0.70 -12.47
N SER A 98 25.18 0.67 -12.25
CA SER A 98 26.02 -0.51 -12.46
C SER A 98 25.68 -1.65 -11.48
N GLY A 99 26.19 -2.85 -11.78
CA GLY A 99 26.02 -4.06 -10.95
C GLY A 99 24.62 -4.66 -10.94
N HIS A 100 24.47 -5.79 -10.25
CA HIS A 100 23.18 -6.42 -10.03
C HIS A 100 22.34 -5.69 -8.97
N SER A 101 21.02 -5.83 -9.03
CA SER A 101 20.20 -5.42 -7.88
C SER A 101 20.41 -6.40 -6.72
N PRO A 102 20.36 -5.93 -5.45
CA PRO A 102 20.68 -6.76 -4.29
C PRO A 102 19.78 -8.00 -4.21
N GLU A 103 18.53 -7.91 -4.64
CA GLU A 103 17.58 -9.03 -4.65
C GLU A 103 18.05 -10.19 -5.55
N ILE A 104 18.79 -9.88 -6.62
CA ILE A 104 19.34 -10.89 -7.53
C ILE A 104 20.54 -11.59 -6.88
N LEU A 105 21.39 -10.83 -6.20
CA LEU A 105 22.54 -11.38 -5.46
C LEU A 105 22.08 -12.28 -4.30
N GLU A 106 20.95 -11.94 -3.68
CA GLU A 106 20.28 -12.74 -2.65
C GLU A 106 19.49 -13.94 -3.21
N GLY A 107 19.43 -14.12 -4.54
CA GLY A 107 18.69 -15.21 -5.17
C GLY A 107 17.16 -15.09 -5.09
N LYS A 108 16.62 -13.92 -4.73
CA LYS A 108 15.16 -13.69 -4.58
C LYS A 108 14.48 -13.59 -5.94
N THR A 109 13.73 -14.63 -6.31
CA THR A 109 12.96 -14.67 -7.56
C THR A 109 11.84 -13.63 -7.58
N PRO A 110 11.38 -13.18 -8.76
CA PRO A 110 10.21 -12.29 -8.88
C PRO A 110 8.97 -12.86 -8.17
N GLU A 111 8.73 -14.16 -8.28
CA GLU A 111 7.61 -14.87 -7.65
C GLU A 111 7.71 -14.82 -6.12
N TYR A 112 8.92 -14.97 -5.59
CA TYR A 112 9.17 -14.84 -4.16
C TYR A 112 8.89 -13.42 -3.65
N MET A 113 9.23 -12.39 -4.44
CA MET A 113 8.93 -10.99 -4.08
C MET A 113 7.42 -10.72 -4.09
N VAL A 114 6.67 -11.27 -5.05
CA VAL A 114 5.19 -11.19 -5.06
C VAL A 114 4.61 -11.86 -3.81
N TYR A 115 5.12 -13.04 -3.44
CA TYR A 115 4.70 -13.73 -2.22
C TYR A 115 4.97 -12.89 -0.96
N LEU A 116 6.16 -12.29 -0.83
CA LEU A 116 6.50 -11.42 0.29
C LEU A 116 5.61 -10.17 0.36
N GLU A 117 5.32 -9.56 -0.79
CA GLU A 117 4.42 -8.40 -0.88
C GLU A 117 3.01 -8.76 -0.41
N ASN A 118 2.43 -9.87 -0.90
CA ASN A 118 1.11 -10.36 -0.49
C ASN A 118 1.07 -10.63 1.02
N LYS A 119 2.09 -11.31 1.57
CA LYS A 119 2.20 -11.57 3.00
C LYS A 119 2.28 -10.29 3.84
N SER A 120 2.99 -9.28 3.34
CA SER A 120 3.08 -7.97 4.01
C SER A 120 1.74 -7.20 3.98
N GLN A 121 0.96 -7.38 2.91
CA GLN A 121 -0.36 -6.77 2.76
C GLN A 121 -1.39 -7.45 3.67
N GLU A 122 -1.33 -8.76 3.87
CA GLU A 122 -2.15 -9.45 4.87
C GLU A 122 -1.90 -8.91 6.29
N LEU A 123 -0.63 -8.70 6.65
CA LEU A 123 -0.26 -8.10 7.94
C LEU A 123 -0.76 -6.66 8.10
N SER A 124 -0.80 -5.87 7.02
CA SER A 124 -1.32 -4.50 7.06
C SER A 124 -2.84 -4.47 7.18
N TRP A 125 -3.55 -5.42 6.57
CA TRP A 125 -5.00 -5.55 6.69
C TRP A 125 -5.43 -5.75 8.15
N HIS A 126 -4.71 -6.54 8.94
CA HIS A 126 -5.01 -6.67 10.37
C HIS A 126 -4.91 -5.33 11.11
N ARG A 127 -3.94 -4.48 10.76
CA ARG A 127 -3.79 -3.14 11.35
C ARG A 127 -4.92 -2.20 10.92
N VAL A 128 -5.27 -2.21 9.63
CA VAL A 128 -6.38 -1.42 9.10
C VAL A 128 -7.68 -1.84 9.78
N MET A 129 -7.95 -3.14 9.86
CA MET A 129 -9.15 -3.67 10.53
C MET A 129 -9.15 -3.33 12.02
N ALA A 130 -8.01 -3.34 12.71
CA ALA A 130 -7.92 -2.90 14.09
C ALA A 130 -8.26 -1.42 14.27
N VAL A 131 -7.76 -0.55 13.37
CA VAL A 131 -8.09 0.90 13.40
C VAL A 131 -9.55 1.13 13.05
N VAL A 132 -10.08 0.45 12.03
CA VAL A 132 -11.49 0.51 11.66
C VAL A 132 -12.35 0.05 12.83
N ALA A 133 -12.05 -1.10 13.43
CA ALA A 133 -12.75 -1.62 14.60
C ALA A 133 -12.70 -0.64 15.77
N LEU A 134 -11.54 -0.03 16.05
CA LEU A 134 -11.40 0.97 17.10
C LEU A 134 -12.29 2.19 16.81
N ILE A 135 -12.27 2.73 15.60
CA ILE A 135 -13.10 3.87 15.22
C ILE A 135 -14.59 3.52 15.29
N THR A 136 -14.99 2.37 14.73
CA THR A 136 -16.39 1.92 14.70
C THR A 136 -16.92 1.52 16.08
N CYS A 137 -16.07 1.10 17.01
CA CYS A 137 -16.49 0.79 18.38
C CYS A 137 -16.50 2.03 19.28
N TRP A 138 -15.60 3.00 19.07
CA TRP A 138 -15.54 4.22 19.88
C TRP A 138 -16.56 5.29 19.46
N LEU A 139 -16.84 5.44 18.16
CA LEU A 139 -17.84 6.41 17.67
C LEU A 139 -19.22 6.21 18.30
N PRO A 140 -19.75 4.99 18.41
CA PRO A 140 -20.95 4.70 19.17
C PRO A 140 -20.79 5.15 20.63
N LEU A 141 -19.74 4.72 21.34
CA LEU A 141 -19.59 5.01 22.77
C LEU A 141 -19.61 6.52 23.06
N PHE A 142 -18.90 7.32 22.25
CA PHE A 142 -18.97 8.78 22.33
C PHE A 142 -20.37 9.31 22.00
N GLY A 143 -21.02 8.78 20.95
CA GLY A 143 -22.39 9.14 20.60
C GLY A 143 -23.38 8.86 21.73
N LEU A 144 -23.28 7.71 22.40
CA LEU A 144 -24.12 7.36 23.54
C LEU A 144 -23.89 8.28 24.73
N LEU A 145 -22.63 8.59 25.04
CA LEU A 145 -22.29 9.54 26.11
C LEU A 145 -22.86 10.93 25.83
N LEU A 146 -22.74 11.43 24.60
CA LEU A 146 -23.29 12.73 24.19
C LEU A 146 -24.82 12.73 24.20
N SER A 147 -25.47 11.69 23.69
CA SER A 147 -26.94 11.56 23.72
C SER A 147 -27.47 11.43 25.14
N TRP A 148 -26.79 10.68 26.01
CA TRP A 148 -27.12 10.58 27.44
C TRP A 148 -27.00 11.93 28.13
N TRP A 149 -25.90 12.64 27.92
CA TRP A 149 -25.68 13.95 28.50
C TRP A 149 -26.70 14.99 28.00
N ALA A 150 -26.99 14.99 26.69
CA ALA A 150 -27.99 15.85 26.09
C ALA A 150 -29.40 15.56 26.67
N TRP A 151 -29.77 14.30 26.85
CA TRP A 151 -31.03 13.92 27.50
C TRP A 151 -31.07 14.38 28.96
N TRP A 152 -29.99 14.18 29.71
CA TRP A 152 -29.90 14.60 31.12
C TRP A 152 -30.10 16.10 31.29
N LEU A 153 -29.44 16.92 30.46
CA LEU A 153 -29.59 18.38 30.48
C LEU A 153 -31.02 18.82 30.12
N ASN A 154 -31.70 18.07 29.25
CA ASN A 154 -33.04 18.41 28.77
C ASN A 154 -34.19 17.77 29.58
N ARG A 155 -33.92 16.98 30.61
CA ARG A 155 -34.95 16.21 31.34
C ARG A 155 -36.02 17.07 32.02
N GLY A 156 -35.68 18.30 32.40
CA GLY A 156 -36.59 19.27 33.03
C GLY A 156 -37.39 20.14 32.05
N TYR A 157 -37.09 20.09 30.74
CA TYR A 157 -37.81 20.88 29.76
C TYR A 157 -39.11 20.18 29.33
N ILE A 158 -40.20 20.95 29.26
CA ILE A 158 -41.49 20.49 28.74
C ILE A 158 -41.57 21.01 27.29
N GLY A 159 -41.27 20.16 26.31
CA GLY A 159 -41.32 20.52 24.89
C GLY A 159 -40.44 19.66 23.96
N TRP A 160 -40.31 20.10 22.71
CA TRP A 160 -39.63 19.38 21.62
C TRP A 160 -38.19 18.94 21.93
N ARG A 161 -37.44 19.75 22.71
CA ARG A 161 -36.04 19.44 23.09
C ARG A 161 -35.91 18.14 23.89
N ARG A 162 -36.89 17.83 24.74
CA ARG A 162 -36.93 16.57 25.51
C ARG A 162 -37.21 15.36 24.60
N VAL A 163 -38.08 15.53 23.60
CA VAL A 163 -38.42 14.49 22.64
C VAL A 163 -37.22 14.14 21.76
N VAL A 164 -36.56 15.15 21.18
CA VAL A 164 -35.39 14.95 20.30
C VAL A 164 -34.22 14.29 21.04
N SER A 165 -33.92 14.75 22.25
CA SER A 165 -32.85 14.14 23.06
C SER A 165 -33.19 12.71 23.51
N GLY A 166 -34.46 12.42 23.82
CA GLY A 166 -34.94 11.06 24.09
C GLY A 166 -34.81 10.13 22.89
N ILE A 167 -35.23 10.56 21.70
CA ILE A 167 -35.09 9.79 20.46
C ILE A 167 -33.61 9.54 20.15
N SER A 168 -32.76 10.56 20.28
CA SER A 168 -31.32 10.43 20.06
C SER A 168 -30.70 9.38 20.99
N LEU A 169 -31.07 9.37 22.27
CA LEU A 169 -30.61 8.37 23.23
C LEU A 169 -31.07 6.95 22.88
N ILE A 170 -32.34 6.77 22.49
CA ILE A 170 -32.88 5.46 22.08
C ILE A 170 -32.13 4.94 20.85
N VAL A 171 -31.92 5.78 19.83
CA VAL A 171 -31.18 5.41 18.62
C VAL A 171 -29.74 5.02 18.96
N ALA A 172 -29.07 5.78 19.84
CA ALA A 172 -27.72 5.46 20.28
C ALA A 172 -27.65 4.10 20.99
N ILE A 173 -28.61 3.79 21.88
CA ILE A 173 -28.70 2.49 22.58
C ILE A 173 -28.90 1.35 21.58
N LEU A 174 -29.87 1.49 20.66
CA LEU A 174 -30.16 0.46 19.66
C LEU A 174 -28.96 0.17 18.75
N LEU A 175 -28.23 1.21 18.35
CA LEU A 175 -27.01 1.07 17.55
C LEU A 175 -25.93 0.28 18.30
N HIS A 176 -25.76 0.51 19.61
CA HIS A 176 -24.81 -0.27 20.42
C HIS A 176 -25.23 -1.73 20.55
N MET A 177 -26.51 -1.99 20.82
CA MET A 177 -27.02 -3.36 20.94
C MET A 177 -26.82 -4.12 19.63
N LEU A 178 -27.02 -3.48 18.49
CA LEU A 178 -26.77 -4.07 17.17
C LEU A 178 -25.28 -4.38 16.96
N ILE A 179 -24.37 -3.43 17.23
CA ILE A 179 -22.92 -3.62 17.07
C ILE A 179 -22.42 -4.73 18.01
N ALA A 180 -22.86 -4.74 19.27
CA ALA A 180 -22.52 -5.78 20.24
C ALA A 180 -23.05 -7.15 19.81
N GLY A 181 -24.28 -7.21 19.29
CA GLY A 181 -24.87 -8.44 18.76
C GLY A 181 -24.11 -9.00 17.56
N LEU A 182 -23.71 -8.15 16.61
CA LEU A 182 -22.89 -8.55 15.46
C LEU A 182 -21.50 -9.05 15.89
N ALA A 183 -20.86 -8.36 16.83
CA ALA A 183 -19.56 -8.78 17.36
C ALA A 183 -19.65 -10.14 18.09
N LEU A 184 -20.69 -10.35 18.89
CA LEU A 184 -20.93 -11.62 19.57
C LEU A 184 -21.21 -12.77 18.59
N TYR A 185 -22.01 -12.51 17.56
CA TYR A 185 -22.28 -13.47 16.49
C TYR A 185 -20.99 -13.91 15.78
N GLU A 186 -20.11 -12.96 15.44
CA GLU A 186 -18.83 -13.27 14.81
C GLU A 186 -17.94 -14.14 15.71
N ILE A 187 -17.91 -13.87 17.02
CA ILE A 187 -17.16 -14.67 18.01
C ILE A 187 -17.70 -16.11 18.11
N ILE A 188 -19.02 -16.32 18.00
CA ILE A 188 -19.63 -17.65 18.13
C ILE A 188 -19.42 -18.50 16.87
N THR A 189 -19.38 -17.86 15.70
CA THR A 189 -19.31 -18.57 14.40
C THR A 189 -17.88 -18.94 13.96
N LYS A 190 -16.86 -18.43 14.64
CA LYS A 190 -15.44 -18.76 14.40
C LYS A 190 -14.95 -19.79 15.42
#